data_AF-N9R5X6-F1
#
_entry.id   AF-N9R5X6-F1
#
_cell.length_a   1.000
_cell.length_b   1.000
_cell.length_c   1.000
_cell.angle_alpha   90.00
_cell.angle_beta   90.00
_cell.angle_gamma   90.00
#
_symmetry.space_group_name_H-M   'P 1'
#
loop_
_entity.id
_entity.type
_entity.pdbx_description
1 polymer ?
#
loop_
_entity_poly.entity_id
_entity_poly.type
_entity_poly.pdbx_seq_one_letter_code
_entity_poly.pdbx_strand_id
1 'polypeptide(L)'
;MKIIATFITAVAISIPAFAQPASNQSVKELLKITKSEQFLGQMSQQMNSMMHSNLDKITQGKKLTTKQELAMVNYSQELGKIMQEELTWAKLEPEMIKIYAEEFTQEEIDGMIQFYKTPVGQSTIDKMPIVMQKSMQVGYKRMDTVTPKIMQAAEKLAKEMQAE
;
A
#
# COMPACT_ATOMS: atom_id res chain seq x y z
N MET A 1 61.04 13.11 47.70
CA MET A 1 59.60 13.34 47.45
C MET A 1 59.45 14.21 46.22
N LYS A 2 58.85 13.68 45.15
CA LYS A 2 58.15 14.38 44.04
C LYS A 2 57.69 13.28 43.07
N ILE A 3 56.45 12.82 43.24
CA ILE A 3 55.83 11.80 42.37
C ILE A 3 55.12 12.58 41.26
N ILE A 4 55.56 12.37 40.02
CA ILE A 4 54.95 12.95 38.82
C ILE A 4 53.78 12.02 38.45
N ALA A 5 52.55 12.53 38.59
CA ALA A 5 51.35 11.81 38.18
C ALA A 5 51.02 12.18 36.72
N THR A 6 51.25 11.24 35.81
CA THR A 6 50.86 11.34 34.40
C THR A 6 49.40 10.92 34.26
N PHE A 7 48.55 11.86 33.85
CA PHE A 7 47.14 11.64 33.55
C PHE A 7 47.02 11.06 32.13
N ILE A 8 46.59 9.81 31.99
CA ILE A 8 46.30 9.20 30.69
C ILE A 8 44.82 9.46 30.37
N THR A 9 44.58 10.43 29.48
CA THR A 9 43.25 10.71 28.94
C THR A 9 42.95 9.70 27.83
N ALA A 10 42.09 8.71 28.12
CA ALA A 10 41.59 7.78 27.12
C ALA A 10 40.54 8.47 26.24
N VAL A 11 40.90 8.81 25.00
CA VAL A 11 39.97 9.30 23.98
C VAL A 11 39.26 8.08 23.37
N ALA A 12 37.96 7.93 23.66
CA ALA A 12 37.11 6.95 22.99
C ALA A 12 36.85 7.43 21.55
N ILE A 13 37.44 6.74 20.57
CA ILE A 13 37.15 6.97 19.16
C ILE A 13 35.82 6.28 18.86
N SER A 14 34.73 7.04 18.84
CA SER A 14 33.44 6.57 18.33
C SER A 14 33.54 6.44 16.80
N ILE A 15 33.74 5.22 16.30
CA ILE A 15 33.61 4.93 14.87
C ILE A 15 32.14 5.17 14.49
N PRO A 16 31.83 5.96 13.45
CA PRO A 16 30.46 6.07 12.97
C PRO A 16 30.04 4.68 12.47
N ALA A 17 29.08 4.07 13.17
CA ALA A 17 28.41 2.88 12.70
C ALA A 17 27.59 3.27 11.46
N PHE A 18 28.20 3.18 10.28
CA PHE A 18 27.43 3.19 9.04
C PHE A 18 26.53 1.97 9.08
N ALA A 19 25.24 2.20 9.24
CA ALA A 19 24.26 1.13 9.24
C ALA A 19 24.32 0.42 7.88
N GLN A 20 24.59 -0.89 7.92
CA GLN A 20 24.75 -1.69 6.72
C GLN A 20 23.41 -1.70 5.96
N PRO A 21 23.39 -1.48 4.63
CA PRO A 21 22.18 -1.62 3.82
C PRO A 21 21.56 -3.01 4.00
N ALA A 22 20.24 -3.10 3.94
CA ALA A 22 19.59 -4.40 4.06
C ALA A 22 19.94 -5.33 2.89
N SER A 23 20.17 -6.60 3.22
CA SER A 23 20.45 -7.63 2.22
C SER A 23 19.18 -8.07 1.49
N ASN A 24 19.32 -8.39 0.21
CA ASN A 24 18.22 -8.93 -0.60
C ASN A 24 17.55 -10.16 0.04
N GLN A 25 18.34 -10.99 0.73
CA GLN A 25 17.84 -12.19 1.39
C GLN A 25 16.93 -11.85 2.59
N SER A 26 17.35 -10.93 3.47
CA SER A 26 16.53 -10.51 4.60
C SER A 26 15.25 -9.81 4.13
N VAL A 27 15.34 -8.96 3.10
CA VAL A 27 14.16 -8.32 2.52
C VAL A 27 13.21 -9.36 1.93
N LYS A 28 13.72 -10.36 1.20
CA LYS A 28 12.89 -11.45 0.67
C LYS A 28 12.21 -12.25 1.78
N GLU A 29 12.89 -12.49 2.89
CA GLU A 29 12.29 -13.11 4.08
C GLU A 29 11.19 -12.23 4.67
N LEU A 30 11.43 -10.93 4.82
CA LEU A 30 10.43 -9.98 5.29
C LEU A 30 9.17 -10.03 4.40
N LEU A 31 9.32 -9.88 3.09
CA LEU A 31 8.22 -9.90 2.11
C LEU A 31 7.41 -11.21 2.17
N LYS A 32 8.08 -12.34 2.41
CA LYS A 32 7.44 -13.63 2.60
C LYS A 32 6.63 -13.68 3.89
N ILE A 33 7.20 -13.25 5.02
CA ILE A 33 6.55 -13.28 6.34
C ILE A 33 5.36 -12.32 6.37
N THR A 34 5.44 -11.18 5.68
CA THR A 34 4.34 -10.21 5.54
C THR A 34 3.30 -10.63 4.48
N LYS A 35 3.47 -11.79 3.84
CA LYS A 35 2.54 -12.35 2.84
C LYS A 35 2.31 -11.40 1.65
N SER A 36 3.35 -10.69 1.21
CA SER A 36 3.25 -9.66 0.17
C SER A 36 2.75 -10.21 -1.17
N GLU A 37 3.14 -11.43 -1.56
CA GLU A 37 2.62 -12.10 -2.76
C GLU A 37 1.11 -12.38 -2.67
N GLN A 38 0.66 -12.87 -1.52
CA GLN A 38 -0.77 -13.10 -1.29
C GLN A 38 -1.56 -11.79 -1.32
N PHE A 39 -1.00 -10.73 -0.72
CA PHE A 39 -1.61 -9.41 -0.74
C PHE A 39 -1.74 -8.85 -2.16
N LEU A 40 -0.70 -8.99 -2.99
CA LEU A 40 -0.76 -8.65 -4.42
C LEU A 40 -1.88 -9.42 -5.12
N GLY A 41 -1.99 -10.73 -4.89
CA GLY A 41 -3.08 -11.54 -5.45
C GLY A 41 -4.48 -11.04 -5.06
N GLN A 42 -4.66 -10.65 -3.79
CA GLN A 42 -5.92 -10.06 -3.31
C GLN A 42 -6.22 -8.71 -3.97
N MET A 43 -5.21 -7.83 -4.09
CA MET A 43 -5.37 -6.55 -4.78
C MET A 43 -5.73 -6.73 -6.25
N SER A 44 -5.08 -7.65 -6.95
CA SER A 44 -5.38 -7.96 -8.35
C SER A 44 -6.82 -8.47 -8.54
N GLN A 45 -7.32 -9.31 -7.61
CA GLN A 45 -8.72 -9.74 -7.62
C GLN A 45 -9.69 -8.57 -7.40
N GLN A 46 -9.42 -7.71 -6.42
CA GLN A 46 -10.26 -6.53 -6.14
C GLN A 46 -10.31 -5.57 -7.33
N MET A 47 -9.17 -5.32 -7.97
CA MET A 47 -9.07 -4.48 -9.15
C MET A 47 -9.83 -5.07 -10.34
N ASN A 48 -9.73 -6.39 -10.55
CA ASN A 48 -10.49 -7.09 -11.57
C ASN A 48 -12.00 -6.94 -11.34
N SER A 49 -12.48 -7.11 -10.10
CA SER A 49 -13.90 -6.88 -9.76
C SER A 49 -14.33 -5.43 -9.98
N MET A 50 -13.48 -4.46 -9.65
CA MET A 50 -13.76 -3.04 -9.89
C MET A 50 -13.87 -2.73 -11.38
N MET A 51 -12.97 -3.28 -12.21
CA MET A 51 -13.04 -3.15 -13.67
C MET A 51 -14.34 -3.72 -14.23
N HIS A 52 -14.73 -4.94 -13.83
CA HIS A 52 -16.00 -5.56 -14.24
C HIS A 52 -17.20 -4.69 -13.85
N SER A 53 -17.25 -4.17 -12.62
CA SER A 53 -18.32 -3.27 -12.18
C SER A 53 -18.39 -1.97 -12.99
N ASN A 54 -17.25 -1.44 -13.44
CA ASN A 54 -17.21 -0.26 -14.30
C ASN A 54 -17.69 -0.56 -15.73
N LEU A 55 -17.45 -1.76 -16.23
CA LEU A 55 -17.96 -2.19 -17.55
C LEU A 55 -19.49 -2.26 -17.56
N ASP A 56 -20.11 -2.75 -16.49
CA ASP A 56 -21.58 -2.76 -16.36
C ASP A 56 -22.14 -1.33 -16.42
N LYS A 57 -21.46 -0.36 -15.79
CA LYS A 57 -21.85 1.06 -15.82
C LYS A 57 -21.75 1.69 -17.21
N ILE A 58 -20.77 1.29 -18.03
CA ILE A 58 -20.61 1.81 -19.40
C ILE A 58 -21.83 1.51 -20.26
N THR A 59 -22.45 0.34 -20.07
CA THR A 59 -23.66 -0.03 -20.82
C THR A 59 -24.88 0.80 -20.41
N GLN A 60 -24.87 1.42 -19.23
CA GLN A 60 -25.98 2.19 -18.65
C GLN A 60 -27.32 1.42 -18.68
N GLY A 61 -27.29 0.09 -18.64
CA GLY A 61 -28.50 -0.75 -18.77
C GLY A 61 -29.11 -0.80 -20.17
N LYS A 62 -28.42 -0.29 -21.19
CA LYS A 62 -28.83 -0.45 -22.59
C LYS A 62 -28.58 -1.89 -23.03
N LYS A 63 -29.57 -2.48 -23.71
CA LYS A 63 -29.39 -3.77 -24.37
C LYS A 63 -28.34 -3.64 -25.46
N LEU A 64 -27.24 -4.36 -25.31
CA LEU A 64 -26.16 -4.36 -26.28
C LEU A 64 -26.56 -5.16 -27.53
N THR A 65 -26.01 -4.77 -28.67
CA THR A 65 -26.01 -5.64 -29.85
C THR A 65 -25.01 -6.78 -29.65
N THR A 66 -25.17 -7.90 -30.35
CA THR A 66 -24.22 -9.03 -30.29
C THR A 66 -22.78 -8.61 -30.57
N LYS A 67 -22.55 -7.66 -31.47
CA LYS A 67 -21.22 -7.11 -31.76
C LYS A 67 -20.63 -6.36 -30.56
N GLN A 68 -21.46 -5.61 -29.84
CA GLN A 68 -21.04 -4.87 -28.65
C GLN A 68 -20.80 -5.82 -27.46
N GLU A 69 -21.65 -6.83 -27.25
CA GLU A 69 -21.43 -7.86 -26.22
C GLU A 69 -20.10 -8.58 -26.45
N LEU A 70 -19.83 -9.00 -27.69
CA LEU A 70 -18.57 -9.64 -28.06
C LEU A 70 -17.36 -8.72 -27.84
N ALA A 71 -17.47 -7.43 -28.21
CA ALA A 71 -16.41 -6.46 -27.97
C ALA A 71 -16.10 -6.28 -26.47
N MET A 72 -17.13 -6.26 -25.62
CA MET A 72 -16.97 -6.17 -24.16
C MET A 72 -16.30 -7.42 -23.59
N VAL A 73 -16.70 -8.61 -24.03
CA VAL A 73 -16.06 -9.88 -23.62
C VAL A 73 -14.59 -9.89 -24.02
N ASN A 74 -14.28 -9.55 -25.27
CA ASN A 74 -12.89 -9.50 -25.76
C ASN A 74 -12.05 -8.49 -24.97
N TYR A 75 -12.61 -7.31 -24.68
CA TYR A 75 -11.94 -6.30 -23.86
C TYR A 75 -11.65 -6.81 -22.44
N SER A 76 -12.63 -7.42 -21.76
CA SER A 76 -12.43 -8.00 -20.42
C SER A 76 -11.36 -9.09 -20.41
N GLN A 77 -11.33 -9.94 -21.44
CA GLN A 77 -10.31 -10.99 -21.58
C GLN A 77 -8.92 -10.40 -21.78
N GLU A 78 -8.80 -9.40 -22.67
CA GLU A 78 -7.52 -8.72 -22.92
C GLU A 78 -7.02 -8.01 -21.66
N LEU A 79 -7.88 -7.30 -20.93
CA LEU A 79 -7.54 -6.71 -19.64
C LEU A 79 -7.07 -7.77 -18.64
N GLY A 80 -7.81 -8.87 -18.51
CA GLY A 80 -7.43 -9.97 -17.61
C GLY A 80 -6.06 -10.54 -17.93
N LYS A 81 -5.74 -10.68 -19.22
CA LYS A 81 -4.43 -11.14 -19.70
C LYS A 81 -3.33 -10.14 -19.36
N ILE A 82 -3.51 -8.86 -19.68
CA ILE A 82 -2.54 -7.79 -19.36
C ILE A 82 -2.23 -7.79 -17.86
N MET A 83 -3.26 -7.88 -17.02
CA MET A 83 -3.08 -7.92 -15.56
C MET A 83 -2.28 -9.14 -15.11
N GLN A 84 -2.57 -10.32 -15.66
CA GLN A 84 -1.85 -11.55 -15.33
C GLN A 84 -0.41 -11.55 -15.84
N GLU A 85 -0.12 -10.85 -16.93
CA GLU A 85 1.22 -10.75 -17.49
C GLU A 85 2.06 -9.68 -16.77
N GLU A 86 1.47 -8.54 -16.41
CA GLU A 86 2.20 -7.40 -15.86
C GLU A 86 2.24 -7.37 -14.33
N LEU A 87 1.17 -7.78 -13.64
CA LEU A 87 1.07 -7.73 -12.17
C LEU A 87 1.40 -9.08 -11.53
N THR A 88 2.56 -9.62 -11.87
CA THR A 88 3.05 -10.87 -11.29
C THR A 88 4.01 -10.61 -10.14
N TRP A 89 4.01 -11.51 -9.15
CA TRP A 89 5.00 -11.48 -8.08
C TRP A 89 6.43 -11.58 -8.63
N ALA A 90 6.64 -12.38 -9.67
CA ALA A 90 7.96 -12.54 -10.31
C ALA A 90 8.52 -11.23 -10.89
N LYS A 91 7.66 -10.35 -11.43
CA LYS A 91 8.07 -9.02 -11.92
C LYS A 91 8.24 -8.00 -10.80
N LEU A 92 7.42 -8.08 -9.74
CA LEU A 92 7.37 -7.06 -8.68
C LEU A 92 8.34 -7.34 -7.53
N GLU A 93 8.64 -8.60 -7.21
CA GLU A 93 9.54 -8.97 -6.11
C GLU A 93 10.91 -8.30 -6.22
N PRO A 94 11.62 -8.29 -7.37
CA PRO A 94 12.93 -7.66 -7.48
C PRO A 94 12.90 -6.15 -7.24
N GLU A 95 11.86 -5.47 -7.74
CA GLU A 95 11.67 -4.02 -7.53
C GLU A 95 11.39 -3.70 -6.07
N MET A 96 10.53 -4.51 -5.42
CA MET A 96 10.26 -4.37 -3.98
C MET A 96 11.50 -4.62 -3.15
N ILE A 97 12.31 -5.63 -3.50
CA ILE A 97 13.57 -5.91 -2.81
C ILE A 97 14.50 -4.71 -2.88
N LYS A 98 14.65 -4.13 -4.07
CA LYS A 98 15.49 -2.95 -4.30
C LYS A 98 15.05 -1.77 -3.44
N ILE A 99 13.76 -1.43 -3.44
CA ILE A 99 13.22 -0.31 -2.65
C ILE A 99 13.54 -0.51 -1.16
N TYR A 100 13.30 -1.70 -0.61
CA TYR A 100 13.57 -1.94 0.81
C TYR A 100 15.07 -1.94 1.13
N ALA A 101 15.93 -2.42 0.23
CA ALA A 101 17.38 -2.39 0.41
C ALA A 101 17.96 -0.98 0.33
N GLU A 102 17.31 -0.07 -0.41
CA GLU A 102 17.68 1.35 -0.52
C GLU A 102 17.20 2.17 0.69
N GLU A 103 16.01 1.87 1.23
CA GLU A 103 15.38 2.68 2.27
C GLU A 103 15.64 2.19 3.71
N PHE A 104 15.92 0.90 3.90
CA PHE A 104 16.12 0.31 5.22
C PHE A 104 17.52 -0.24 5.42
N THR A 105 17.98 -0.12 6.65
CA THR A 105 19.19 -0.77 7.14
C THR A 105 18.90 -2.24 7.45
N GLN A 106 19.96 -3.05 7.50
CA GLN A 106 19.88 -4.46 7.85
C GLN A 106 19.28 -4.67 9.25
N GLU A 107 19.65 -3.82 10.22
CA GLU A 107 19.14 -3.88 11.58
C GLU A 107 17.62 -3.62 11.64
N GLU A 108 17.11 -2.66 10.87
CA GLU A 108 15.68 -2.37 10.80
C GLU A 108 14.89 -3.53 10.18
N ILE A 109 15.39 -4.11 9.08
CA ILE A 109 14.74 -5.27 8.46
C ILE A 109 14.74 -6.47 9.40
N ASP A 110 15.84 -6.74 10.10
CA ASP A 110 15.91 -7.83 11.07
C ASP A 110 14.94 -7.60 12.24
N GLY A 111 14.83 -6.37 12.73
CA GLY A 111 13.84 -5.98 13.74
C GLY A 111 12.40 -6.18 13.27
N MET A 112 12.08 -5.80 12.02
CA MET A 112 10.77 -6.04 11.41
C MET A 112 10.47 -7.54 11.30
N ILE A 113 11.43 -8.34 10.82
CA ILE A 113 11.29 -9.80 10.74
C ILE A 113 11.03 -10.40 12.12
N GLN A 114 11.81 -9.99 13.12
CA GLN A 114 11.65 -10.48 14.49
C GLN A 114 10.25 -10.16 15.02
N PHE A 115 9.78 -8.92 14.85
CA PHE A 115 8.44 -8.52 15.26
C PHE A 115 7.35 -9.30 14.53
N TYR A 116 7.43 -9.40 13.20
CA TYR A 116 6.40 -10.09 12.41
C TYR A 116 6.39 -11.61 12.62
N LYS A 117 7.44 -12.22 13.16
CA LYS A 117 7.43 -13.62 13.61
C LYS A 117 6.63 -13.84 14.92
N THR A 118 6.34 -12.79 15.69
CA THR A 118 5.56 -12.90 16.92
C THR A 118 4.06 -13.12 16.64
N PRO A 119 3.28 -13.69 17.57
CA PRO A 119 1.82 -13.79 17.43
C PRO A 119 1.13 -12.44 17.21
N VAL A 120 1.63 -11.37 17.85
CA VAL A 120 1.10 -10.02 17.67
C VAL A 120 1.43 -9.49 16.27
N GLY A 121 2.68 -9.65 15.81
CA GLY A 121 3.09 -9.25 14.47
C GLY A 121 2.32 -9.95 13.36
N GLN A 122 2.10 -11.27 13.47
CA GLN A 122 1.22 -12.00 12.55
C GLN A 122 -0.22 -11.50 12.61
N SER A 123 -0.77 -11.22 13.81
CA SER A 123 -2.11 -10.63 13.91
C SER A 123 -2.18 -9.24 13.27
N THR A 124 -1.10 -8.46 13.28
CA THR A 124 -1.04 -7.16 12.61
C THR A 124 -1.13 -7.34 11.09
N ILE A 125 -0.34 -8.26 10.51
CA ILE A 125 -0.39 -8.58 9.07
C ILE A 125 -1.81 -8.94 8.63
N ASP A 126 -2.49 -9.79 9.41
CA ASP A 126 -3.84 -10.27 9.04
C ASP A 126 -4.94 -9.21 9.25
N LYS A 127 -4.80 -8.32 10.24
CA LYS A 127 -5.85 -7.37 10.61
C LYS A 127 -5.71 -5.98 10.00
N MET A 128 -4.50 -5.54 9.65
CA MET A 128 -4.30 -4.20 9.10
C MET A 128 -5.10 -3.94 7.81
N PRO A 129 -5.21 -4.88 6.85
CA PRO A 129 -6.09 -4.71 5.70
C PRO A 129 -7.56 -4.50 6.10
N ILE A 130 -8.04 -5.23 7.12
CA ILE A 130 -9.41 -5.12 7.64
C ILE A 130 -9.62 -3.77 8.32
N VAL A 131 -8.64 -3.31 9.10
CA VAL A 131 -8.68 -1.99 9.75
C VAL A 131 -8.74 -0.88 8.70
N MET A 132 -7.92 -0.98 7.66
CA MET A 132 -7.91 -0.01 6.54
C MET A 132 -9.26 0.01 5.83
N GLN A 133 -9.81 -1.17 5.48
CA GLN A 133 -11.12 -1.29 4.84
C GLN A 133 -12.24 -0.66 5.70
N LYS A 134 -12.28 -0.98 6.99
CA LYS A 134 -13.27 -0.40 7.92
C LYS A 134 -13.10 1.11 8.09
N SER A 135 -11.85 1.60 8.10
CA SER A 135 -11.56 3.03 8.18
C SER A 135 -12.07 3.78 6.95
N MET A 136 -11.89 3.22 5.74
CA MET A 136 -12.47 3.79 4.52
C MET A 136 -14.00 3.85 4.58
N GLN A 137 -14.67 2.81 5.08
CA GLN A 137 -16.13 2.80 5.26
C GLN A 137 -16.62 3.91 6.19
N VAL A 138 -15.89 4.18 7.28
CA VAL A 138 -16.19 5.32 8.16
C VAL A 138 -16.07 6.64 7.40
N GLY A 139 -15.01 6.80 6.59
CA GLY A 139 -14.82 7.96 5.73
C GLY A 139 -16.00 8.18 4.76
N TYR A 140 -16.43 7.13 4.04
CA TYR A 140 -17.57 7.20 3.14
C TYR A 140 -18.86 7.60 3.87
N LYS A 141 -19.16 6.96 5.00
CA LYS A 141 -20.34 7.31 5.82
C LYS A 141 -20.29 8.77 6.30
N ARG A 142 -19.09 9.28 6.60
CA ARG A 142 -18.94 10.70 6.98
C ARG A 142 -19.24 11.61 5.80
N MET A 143 -18.82 11.24 4.59
CA MET A 143 -19.10 12.00 3.37
C MET A 143 -20.61 12.08 3.10
N ASP A 144 -21.38 11.02 3.34
CA ASP A 144 -22.85 11.04 3.21
C ASP A 144 -23.52 12.13 4.08
N THR A 145 -22.90 12.47 5.21
CA THR A 145 -23.37 13.54 6.10
C THR A 145 -22.83 14.92 5.70
N VAL A 146 -21.65 14.99 5.08
CA VAL A 146 -20.97 16.24 4.72
C VAL A 146 -21.51 16.79 3.39
N THR A 147 -21.74 15.94 2.39
CA THR A 147 -22.20 16.35 1.06
C THR A 147 -23.46 17.23 1.09
N PRO A 148 -24.53 16.90 1.85
CA PRO A 148 -25.71 17.76 1.93
C PRO A 148 -25.42 19.15 2.52
N LYS A 149 -24.50 19.23 3.49
CA LYS A 149 -24.11 20.51 4.10
C LYS A 149 -23.34 21.39 3.13
N ILE A 150 -22.48 20.78 2.30
CA ILE A 150 -21.78 21.49 1.22
C ILE A 150 -22.80 22.03 0.21
N MET A 151 -23.77 21.21 -0.20
CA MET A 151 -24.84 21.64 -1.11
C MET A 151 -25.65 22.80 -0.53
N GLN A 152 -26.04 22.73 0.75
CA GLN A 152 -26.76 23.80 1.42
C GLN A 152 -25.96 25.11 1.48
N ALA A 153 -24.64 25.03 1.73
CA ALA A 153 -23.78 26.20 1.71
C ALA A 153 -23.67 26.83 0.30
N ALA A 154 -23.58 26.00 -0.74
CA ALA A 154 -23.56 26.46 -2.13
C ALA A 154 -24.89 27.14 -2.53
N GLU A 155 -26.03 26.57 -2.13
CA GLU A 155 -27.35 27.18 -2.37
C GLU A 155 -27.49 28.54 -1.67
N LYS A 156 -26.97 28.66 -0.44
CA LYS A 156 -26.98 29.92 0.29
C LYS A 156 -26.17 31.00 -0.44
N LEU A 157 -24.95 30.66 -0.88
CA LEU A 157 -24.10 31.57 -1.65
C LEU A 157 -24.79 32.03 -2.94
N ALA A 158 -25.40 31.10 -3.69
CA ALA A 158 -26.09 31.43 -4.94
C ALA A 158 -27.25 32.42 -4.73
N LYS A 159 -27.99 32.30 -3.61
CA LYS A 159 -29.06 33.24 -3.26
C LYS A 159 -28.51 34.62 -2.90
N GLU A 160 -27.42 34.69 -2.14
CA GLU A 160 -26.78 35.96 -1.78
C GLU A 160 -26.26 36.70 -3.02
N MET A 161 -25.71 35.98 -4.01
CA MET A 161 -25.22 36.55 -5.27
C MET A 161 -26.32 37.01 -6.24
N GLN A 162 -27.56 36.53 -6.09
CA GLN A 162 -28.72 36.97 -6.90
C GLN A 162 -29.51 38.11 -6.24
N ALA A 163 -29.20 38.44 -4.98
CA ALA A 163 -29.87 39.48 -4.22
C ALA A 163 -29.25 40.87 -4.42
N GLU A 164 -28.22 40.98 -5.26
CA GLU A 164 -27.67 42.22 -5.84
C GLU A 164 -28.12 42.38 -7.30
#